data_AF-A0A1J4JJ88-F1
#
_entry.id   AF-A0A1J4JJ88-F1
#
_cell.length_a   1.000
_cell.length_b   1.000
_cell.length_c   1.000
_cell.angle_alpha   90.00
_cell.angle_beta   90.00
_cell.angle_gamma   90.00
#
_symmetry.space_group_name_H-M   'P 1'
#
loop_
_entity.id
_entity.type
_entity.pdbx_description
1 polymer ?
#
loop_
_entity_poly.entity_id
_entity_poly.type
_entity_poly.pdbx_seq_one_letter_code
_entity_poly.pdbx_strand_id
1 'polypeptide(L)'
;MSNPNLIFKLSPQIIQNELQEVSSSKFEIIGDFRTIRRVISFAGMKIEADESFLPDNSVFFELEIECENPQQAKKEIEAELNKIGVSFVDSTKGKMARLMSLPPEKRISRKSCVID
;
A
#
# COMPACT_ATOMS: atom_id res chain seq x y z
N MET A 1 -14.31 -5.15 -9.86
CA MET A 1 -14.82 -3.77 -9.99
C MET A 1 -15.36 -3.61 -11.39
N SER A 2 -16.61 -3.16 -11.51
CA SER A 2 -17.30 -2.95 -12.78
C SER A 2 -16.80 -1.67 -13.45
N ASN A 3 -16.00 -1.82 -14.51
CA ASN A 3 -15.46 -0.80 -15.43
C ASN A 3 -14.53 0.29 -14.82
N PRO A 4 -13.19 0.13 -14.89
CA PRO A 4 -12.22 1.12 -14.39
C PRO A 4 -12.30 2.50 -15.06
N ASN A 5 -12.84 2.59 -16.28
CA ASN A 5 -13.00 3.87 -16.97
C ASN A 5 -14.02 4.81 -16.31
N LEU A 6 -14.83 4.31 -15.37
CA LEU A 6 -15.76 5.13 -14.61
C LEU A 6 -15.10 5.85 -13.43
N ILE A 7 -13.83 5.57 -13.10
CA ILE A 7 -13.18 6.09 -11.90
C ILE A 7 -13.17 7.62 -11.86
N PHE A 8 -12.84 8.29 -12.96
CA PHE A 8 -12.85 9.75 -13.03
C PHE A 8 -14.27 10.31 -12.82
N LYS A 9 -15.25 9.80 -13.58
CA LYS A 9 -16.65 10.25 -13.51
C LYS A 9 -17.29 10.04 -12.14
N LEU A 10 -16.93 8.96 -11.45
CA LEU A 10 -17.51 8.60 -10.15
C LEU A 10 -16.72 9.16 -8.96
N SER A 11 -15.55 9.76 -9.20
CA SER A 11 -14.76 10.37 -8.13
C SER A 11 -15.43 11.66 -7.60
N PRO A 12 -15.27 12.00 -6.32
CA PRO A 12 -15.64 13.31 -5.78
C PRO A 12 -15.08 14.48 -6.61
N GLN A 13 -15.80 15.61 -6.68
CA GLN A 13 -15.41 16.78 -7.49
C GLN A 13 -13.99 17.27 -7.19
N ILE A 14 -13.57 17.23 -5.91
CA ILE A 14 -12.21 17.62 -5.52
C ILE A 14 -11.15 16.76 -6.22
N ILE A 15 -11.37 15.45 -6.34
CA ILE A 15 -10.47 14.53 -7.03
C ILE A 15 -10.55 14.76 -8.55
N GLN A 16 -11.74 15.04 -9.10
CA GLN A 16 -11.87 15.37 -10.53
C GLN A 16 -11.11 16.65 -10.91
N ASN A 17 -11.05 17.64 -10.02
CA ASN A 17 -10.32 18.88 -10.26
C ASN A 17 -8.81 18.64 -10.31
N GLU A 18 -8.28 17.76 -9.45
CA GLU A 18 -6.86 17.38 -9.44
C GLU A 18 -6.50 16.47 -10.65
N LEU A 19 -7.47 15.74 -11.21
CA LEU A 19 -7.25 14.77 -12.28
C LEU A 19 -7.68 15.26 -13.68
N GLN A 20 -7.84 16.58 -13.88
CA GLN A 20 -8.32 17.13 -15.16
C GLN A 20 -7.47 16.69 -16.37
N GLU A 21 -6.16 16.59 -16.19
CA GLU A 21 -5.21 16.16 -17.21
C GLU A 21 -5.44 14.74 -17.73
N VAL A 22 -6.11 13.90 -16.95
CA VAL A 22 -6.43 12.50 -17.30
C VAL A 22 -7.93 12.29 -17.51
N SER A 23 -8.72 13.37 -17.65
CA SER A 23 -10.18 13.31 -17.80
C SER A 23 -10.66 12.50 -19.01
N SER A 24 -9.85 12.42 -20.07
CA SER A 24 -10.11 11.60 -21.26
C SER A 24 -9.34 10.29 -21.32
N SER A 25 -8.55 9.99 -20.28
CA SER A 25 -7.71 8.79 -20.25
C SER A 25 -8.52 7.53 -20.01
N LYS A 26 -8.05 6.41 -20.56
CA LYS A 26 -8.56 5.08 -20.21
C LYS A 26 -7.80 4.58 -18.99
N PHE A 27 -8.53 3.98 -18.06
CA PHE A 27 -7.97 3.41 -16.86
C PHE A 27 -8.08 1.89 -16.91
N GLU A 28 -7.08 1.21 -16.37
CA GLU A 28 -7.08 -0.24 -16.18
C GLU A 28 -6.68 -0.59 -14.75
N ILE A 29 -7.11 -1.78 -14.30
CA ILE A 29 -6.69 -2.32 -13.00
C ILE A 29 -5.43 -3.15 -13.25
N ILE A 30 -4.29 -2.62 -12.83
CA ILE A 30 -2.97 -3.24 -13.03
C ILE A 30 -2.58 -4.22 -11.92
N GLY A 31 -3.38 -4.29 -10.86
CA GLY A 31 -3.17 -5.21 -9.76
C GLY A 31 -4.10 -4.93 -8.57
N ASP A 32 -4.19 -5.88 -7.65
CA ASP A 32 -4.75 -5.69 -6.32
C ASP A 32 -3.92 -6.45 -5.28
N PHE A 33 -4.07 -6.07 -4.03
CA PHE A 33 -3.53 -6.79 -2.87
C PHE A 33 -4.28 -6.34 -1.63
N ARG A 34 -4.08 -7.06 -0.51
CA ARG A 34 -4.74 -6.74 0.76
C ARG A 34 -3.69 -6.37 1.80
N THR A 35 -3.97 -5.34 2.59
CA THR A 35 -3.18 -5.01 3.79
C THR A 35 -4.09 -4.99 5.02
N ILE A 36 -3.64 -5.60 6.11
CA ILE A 36 -4.22 -5.43 7.45
C ILE A 36 -3.31 -4.44 8.18
N ARG A 37 -3.83 -3.24 8.44
CA ARG A 37 -3.11 -2.17 9.14
C ARG A 37 -3.53 -2.10 10.60
N ARG A 38 -2.56 -2.15 11.51
CA ARG A 38 -2.75 -1.87 12.94
C ARG A 38 -2.10 -0.53 13.27
N VAL A 39 -2.86 0.35 13.90
CA VAL A 39 -2.37 1.66 14.32
C VAL A 39 -2.01 1.61 15.79
N ILE A 40 -0.76 1.96 16.13
CA ILE A 40 -0.22 1.89 17.48
C ILE A 40 0.29 3.27 17.87
N SER A 41 -0.14 3.78 19.03
CA SER A 41 0.41 5.00 19.62
C SER A 41 1.65 4.66 20.45
N PHE A 42 2.79 5.27 20.15
CA PHE A 42 4.05 5.04 20.85
C PHE A 42 4.88 6.33 20.89
N ALA A 43 5.28 6.77 22.10
CA ALA A 43 6.10 7.97 22.29
C ALA A 43 5.57 9.23 21.55
N GLY A 44 4.24 9.39 21.47
CA GLY A 44 3.60 10.49 20.73
C GLY A 44 3.56 10.30 19.21
N MET A 45 4.19 9.25 18.68
CA MET A 45 4.11 8.86 17.27
C MET A 45 2.94 7.90 17.02
N LYS A 46 2.49 7.86 15.77
CA LYS A 46 1.52 6.91 15.24
C LYS A 46 2.24 5.93 14.32
N ILE A 47 2.39 4.70 14.78
CA ILE A 47 3.00 3.61 13.99
C ILE A 47 1.88 2.88 13.24
N GLU A 48 2.06 2.70 11.94
CA GLU A 48 1.24 1.86 11.09
C GLU A 48 1.97 0.53 10.88
N ALA A 49 1.50 -0.51 11.57
CA ALA A 49 2.02 -1.86 11.44
C ALA A 49 1.18 -2.64 10.42
N ASP A 50 1.77 -2.88 9.26
CA ASP A 50 1.12 -3.44 8.09
C ASP A 50 1.50 -4.90 7.87
N GLU A 51 0.48 -5.73 7.68
CA GLU A 51 0.59 -7.11 7.22
C GLU A 51 -0.04 -7.18 5.83
N SER A 52 0.80 -7.33 4.79
CA SER A 52 0.39 -7.23 3.39
C SER A 52 0.45 -8.58 2.69
N PHE A 53 -0.63 -8.92 2.00
CA PHE A 53 -0.85 -10.18 1.28
C PHE A 53 -0.90 -9.90 -0.21
N LEU A 54 0.11 -10.37 -0.94
CA LEU A 54 0.13 -10.29 -2.40
C LEU A 54 -0.68 -11.45 -3.03
N PRO A 55 -1.14 -11.30 -4.29
CA PRO A 55 -1.96 -12.31 -4.96
C PRO A 55 -1.30 -13.67 -5.16
N ASP A 56 0.03 -13.75 -5.12
CA ASP A 56 0.79 -15.01 -5.21
C ASP A 56 0.90 -15.74 -3.85
N ASN A 57 0.15 -15.30 -2.85
CA ASN A 57 0.19 -15.74 -1.44
C ASN A 57 1.46 -15.37 -0.68
N SER A 58 2.35 -14.55 -1.25
CA SER A 58 3.46 -14.00 -0.47
C SER A 58 2.94 -12.96 0.53
N VAL A 59 3.57 -12.96 1.70
CA VAL A 59 3.23 -12.05 2.82
C VAL A 59 4.47 -11.28 3.22
N PHE A 60 4.30 -9.99 3.50
CA PHE A 60 5.36 -9.15 4.05
C PHE A 60 4.82 -8.19 5.10
N PHE A 61 5.72 -7.76 5.98
CA PHE A 61 5.42 -6.90 7.11
C PHE A 61 6.22 -5.61 7.02
N GLU A 62 5.57 -4.48 7.30
CA GLU A 62 6.21 -3.16 7.34
C GLU A 62 5.72 -2.38 8.56
N LEU A 63 6.62 -1.58 9.14
CA LEU A 63 6.26 -0.52 10.07
C LEU A 63 6.47 0.81 9.36
N GLU A 64 5.42 1.62 9.29
CA GLU A 64 5.44 2.94 8.68
C GLU A 64 5.10 4.00 9.73
N ILE A 65 5.77 5.15 9.66
CA ILE A 65 5.55 6.27 10.57
C ILE A 65 5.59 7.54 9.73
N GLU A 66 4.49 8.27 9.72
CA GLU A 66 4.42 9.61 9.14
C GLU A 66 4.77 10.64 10.23
N CYS A 67 5.87 11.35 10.05
CA CYS A 67 6.37 12.32 11.04
C CYS A 67 7.25 13.40 10.39
N GLU A 68 7.42 14.52 11.10
CA GLU A 68 8.23 15.65 10.63
C GLU A 68 9.75 15.37 10.73
N ASN A 69 10.17 14.55 11.71
CA ASN A 69 11.58 14.20 11.94
C ASN A 69 11.83 12.69 11.78
N PRO A 70 11.93 12.19 10.54
CA PRO A 70 12.00 10.75 10.25
C PRO A 70 13.27 10.09 10.81
N GLN A 71 14.39 10.82 10.87
CA GLN A 71 15.65 10.23 11.36
C GLN A 71 15.62 9.98 12.87
N GLN A 72 15.03 10.91 13.62
CA GLN A 72 14.82 10.72 15.06
C GLN A 72 13.83 9.58 15.31
N ALA A 73 12.67 9.60 14.63
CA ALA A 73 11.66 8.57 14.77
C ALA A 73 12.21 7.17 14.46
N LYS A 74 12.97 7.04 13.35
CA LYS A 74 13.64 5.78 12.99
C LYS A 74 14.53 5.29 14.13
N LYS A 75 15.43 6.13 14.66
CA LYS A 75 16.35 5.75 15.73
C LYS A 75 15.62 5.28 17.00
N GLU A 76 14.54 5.97 17.39
CA GLU A 76 13.74 5.60 18.56
C GLU A 76 13.06 4.24 18.39
N ILE A 77 12.55 3.98 17.19
CA ILE A 77 11.84 2.73 16.86
C ILE A 77 12.80 1.57 16.73
N GLU A 78 13.93 1.75 16.05
CA GLU A 78 14.98 0.72 15.97
C GLU A 78 15.50 0.35 17.37
N ALA A 79 15.66 1.32 18.28
CA ALA A 79 16.05 1.06 19.65
C ALA A 79 15.00 0.20 20.39
N GLU A 80 13.72 0.52 20.25
CA GLU A 80 12.65 -0.27 20.88
C GLU A 80 12.53 -1.66 20.27
N LEU A 81 12.62 -1.80 18.95
CA LEU A 81 12.60 -3.09 18.25
C LEU A 81 13.76 -4.00 18.69
N ASN A 82 14.97 -3.44 18.80
CA ASN A 82 16.13 -4.17 19.30
C ASN A 82 15.93 -4.62 20.76
N LYS A 83 15.38 -3.75 21.61
CA LYS A 83 15.10 -4.05 23.02
C LYS A 83 14.10 -5.21 23.18
N ILE A 84 13.10 -5.33 22.31
CA ILE A 84 12.14 -6.44 22.33
C ILE A 84 12.58 -7.65 21.49
N GLY A 85 13.78 -7.60 20.89
CA GLY A 85 14.35 -8.71 20.11
C GLY A 85 13.68 -8.94 18.76
N VAL A 86 13.05 -7.92 18.17
CA VAL A 86 12.44 -8.02 16.83
C VAL A 86 13.49 -7.72 15.77
N SER A 87 13.67 -8.65 14.83
CA SER A 87 14.52 -8.43 13.65
C SER A 87 13.81 -7.52 12.66
N PHE A 88 14.54 -6.56 12.11
CA PHE A 88 14.04 -5.63 11.09
C PHE A 88 15.14 -5.29 10.09
N VAL A 89 14.73 -4.75 8.95
CA VAL A 89 15.59 -4.18 7.92
C VAL A 89 14.90 -2.97 7.32
N ASP A 90 15.67 -2.07 6.72
CA ASP A 90 15.11 -0.98 5.94
C ASP A 90 14.32 -1.52 4.75
N SER A 91 13.11 -1.00 4.52
CA SER A 91 12.35 -1.33 3.33
C SER A 91 12.97 -0.63 2.11
N THR A 92 13.37 -1.43 1.12
CA THR A 92 13.99 -0.94 -0.12
C THR A 92 12.98 -0.73 -1.24
N LYS A 93 11.72 -1.15 -1.05
CA LYS A 93 10.65 -1.10 -2.05
C LYS A 93 9.30 -0.86 -1.35
N GLY A 94 8.55 0.11 -1.84
CA GLY A 94 7.16 0.32 -1.42
C GLY A 94 6.22 -0.80 -1.89
N LYS A 95 5.03 -0.87 -1.29
CA LYS A 95 4.01 -1.91 -1.54
C LYS A 95 3.67 -2.11 -3.02
N MET A 96 3.47 -1.01 -3.75
CA MET A 96 3.17 -1.05 -5.19
C MET A 96 4.33 -1.65 -6.00
N ALA A 97 5.58 -1.30 -5.67
CA ALA A 97 6.75 -1.86 -6.35
C ALA A 97 6.89 -3.37 -6.09
N ARG A 98 6.51 -3.84 -4.90
CA ARG A 98 6.45 -5.27 -4.58
C ARG A 98 5.38 -5.98 -5.43
N LEU A 99 4.18 -5.42 -5.55
CA LEU A 99 3.13 -5.94 -6.44
C LEU A 99 3.60 -6.00 -7.91
N MET A 100 4.23 -4.93 -8.40
CA MET A 100 4.71 -4.86 -9.78
C MET A 100 5.87 -5.80 -10.08
N SER A 101 6.57 -6.29 -9.06
CA SER A 101 7.59 -7.33 -9.22
C SER A 101 7.01 -8.71 -9.56
N LEU A 102 5.71 -8.91 -9.32
CA LEU A 102 5.02 -10.11 -9.77
C LEU A 102 4.79 -10.07 -11.29
N PRO A 103 4.78 -11.23 -11.96
CA PRO A 103 4.31 -11.33 -13.33
C PRO A 103 2.89 -10.75 -13.49
N PRO A 104 2.56 -10.04 -14.58
CA PRO A 104 1.25 -9.39 -14.75
C PRO A 104 0.04 -10.30 -14.48
N GLU A 105 0.10 -11.57 -14.90
CA GLU A 105 -0.94 -12.57 -14.71
C GLU A 105 -1.12 -13.02 -13.24
N LYS A 106 -0.19 -12.64 -12.36
CA LYS A 106 -0.21 -12.90 -10.91
C LYS A 106 -0.42 -11.64 -10.08
N ARG A 107 -0.85 -10.51 -10.67
CA ARG A 107 -1.11 -9.26 -9.93
C ARG A 107 -2.54 -9.10 -9.45
N ILE A 108 -3.44 -10.02 -9.79
CA ILE A 108 -4.86 -9.95 -9.42
C ILE A 108 -5.22 -11.15 -8.56
N SER A 109 -5.71 -10.90 -7.35
CA SER A 109 -6.12 -11.90 -6.36
C SER A 109 -7.40 -12.64 -6.72
N ARG A 110 -8.25 -12.05 -7.57
CA ARG A 110 -9.48 -12.66 -8.08
C ARG A 110 -9.31 -13.05 -9.54
N LYS A 111 -9.47 -14.33 -9.88
CA LYS A 111 -9.77 -14.69 -11.27
C LYS A 111 -10.99 -13.87 -11.69
N SER A 112 -10.87 -13.12 -12.78
CA SER A 112 -11.99 -12.37 -13.34
C SER A 112 -13.19 -13.30 -13.46
N CYS A 113 -14.26 -13.03 -12.71
CA CYS A 113 -15.57 -13.54 -13.07
C CYS A 113 -15.91 -12.87 -14.39
N VAL A 114 -15.56 -13.52 -15.49
CA VAL A 114 -16.21 -13.29 -16.77
C VAL A 114 -17.64 -13.77 -16.52
N ILE A 115 -18.55 -12.82 -16.35
CA ILE A 115 -19.97 -13.12 -16.44
C ILE A 115 -20.22 -13.11 -17.95
N ASP A 116 -20.40 -14.30 -18.52
CA ASP A 116 -20.90 -14.49 -19.88
C ASP A 116 -22.30 -13.88 -20.03
#